data_AF-A0A183E3U4-F1
#
_entry.id   AF-A0A183E3U4-F1
#
_cell.length_a   1.000
_cell.length_b   1.000
_cell.length_c   1.000
_cell.angle_alpha   90.00
_cell.angle_beta   90.00
_cell.angle_gamma   90.00
#
_symmetry.space_group_name_H-M   'P 1'
#
loop_
_entity.id
_entity.type
_entity.pdbx_description
1 polymer ?
#
loop_
_entity_poly.entity_id
_entity_poly.type
_entity_poly.pdbx_seq_one_letter_code
_entity_poly.pdbx_strand_id
1 'polypeptide(L)'
;LQARRFINYRSFRPILRLIPMVDSPASQQWAIWALANLTTTDKTKYCPYVVHEGGVPLLEQVVNDSRSTKRMRELANIVLANISDWDSMTQ
;
A
#
# COMPACT_ATOMS: atom_id res chain seq x y z
N LEU A 1 -10.11 -13.23 26.61
CA LEU A 1 -10.31 -12.42 25.38
C LEU A 1 -8.98 -12.27 24.63
N GLN A 2 -8.48 -13.34 24.00
CA GLN A 2 -7.24 -13.30 23.21
C GLN A 2 -7.53 -13.94 21.84
N ALA A 3 -8.58 -13.45 21.18
CA ALA A 3 -8.68 -13.70 19.74
C ALA A 3 -7.63 -12.81 19.08
N ARG A 4 -6.40 -13.32 18.91
CA ARG A 4 -5.47 -12.78 17.90
C ARG A 4 -6.21 -12.89 16.56
N ARG A 5 -6.93 -11.83 16.18
CA ARG A 5 -7.57 -11.74 14.87
C ARG A 5 -6.45 -11.55 13.87
N PHE A 6 -5.93 -12.65 13.35
CA PHE A 6 -5.20 -12.63 12.09
C PHE A 6 -6.21 -12.14 11.05
N ILE A 7 -6.12 -10.87 10.67
CA ILE A 7 -6.91 -10.35 9.56
C ILE A 7 -6.40 -11.08 8.33
N ASN A 8 -7.21 -12.02 7.82
CA ASN A 8 -6.87 -12.78 6.64
C ASN A 8 -7.34 -12.01 5.41
N TYR A 9 -6.43 -11.22 4.85
CA TYR A 9 -6.68 -10.48 3.63
C TYR A 9 -6.77 -11.44 2.44
N ARG A 10 -7.91 -11.41 1.75
CA ARG A 10 -8.14 -12.16 0.50
C ARG A 10 -7.99 -11.28 -0.75
N SER A 11 -7.98 -9.96 -0.58
CA SER A 11 -7.80 -8.97 -1.62
C SER A 11 -7.49 -7.61 -1.01
N PHE A 12 -6.69 -6.80 -1.71
CA PHE A 12 -6.41 -5.40 -1.42
C PHE A 12 -7.18 -4.43 -2.32
N ARG A 13 -7.96 -4.90 -3.31
CA ARG A 13 -8.80 -4.09 -4.20
C ARG A 13 -9.63 -3.04 -3.44
N PRO A 14 -10.26 -3.33 -2.28
CA PRO A 14 -10.98 -2.31 -1.52
C PRO A 14 -10.09 -1.17 -1.03
N ILE A 15 -8.86 -1.48 -0.58
CA ILE A 15 -7.89 -0.49 -0.12
C ILE A 15 -7.32 0.29 -1.32
N LEU A 16 -6.95 -0.41 -2.40
CA LEU A 16 -6.39 0.19 -3.61
C LEU A 16 -7.35 1.19 -4.27
N ARG A 17 -8.66 0.91 -4.26
CA ARG A 17 -9.70 1.82 -4.80
C ARG A 17 -9.76 3.18 -4.09
N LEU A 18 -9.23 3.29 -2.88
CA LEU A 18 -9.19 4.55 -2.14
C LEU A 18 -7.99 5.43 -2.55
N ILE A 19 -6.95 4.86 -3.15
CA ILE A 19 -5.73 5.59 -3.55
C ILE A 19 -6.02 6.71 -4.57
N PRO A 20 -6.86 6.55 -5.60
CA PRO A 20 -7.13 7.64 -6.53
C PRO A 20 -8.16 8.67 -6.01
N MET A 21 -8.74 8.49 -4.82
CA MET A 21 -9.80 9.37 -4.28
C MET A 21 -9.25 10.68 -3.71
N VAL A 22 -8.78 11.56 -4.59
CA VAL A 22 -8.19 12.87 -4.23
C VAL A 22 -9.16 13.80 -3.49
N ASP A 23 -10.47 13.68 -3.74
CA ASP A 23 -11.50 14.45 -3.03
C ASP A 23 -11.76 13.94 -1.60
N SER A 24 -11.10 12.86 -1.20
CA SER A 24 -11.15 12.30 0.16
C SER A 24 -9.74 12.07 0.73
N PRO A 25 -8.98 13.15 1.04
CA PRO A 25 -7.57 13.04 1.43
C PRO A 25 -7.35 12.16 2.66
N ALA A 26 -8.28 12.17 3.62
CA ALA A 26 -8.20 11.32 4.80
C ALA A 26 -8.26 9.83 4.42
N SER A 27 -9.24 9.43 3.60
CA SER A 27 -9.40 8.05 3.13
C SER A 27 -8.20 7.59 2.32
N GLN A 28 -7.70 8.45 1.43
CA GLN A 28 -6.53 8.21 0.62
C GLN A 28 -5.29 7.98 1.50
N GLN A 29 -5.04 8.86 2.48
CA GLN A 29 -3.91 8.76 3.40
C GLN A 29 -3.98 7.48 4.25
N TRP A 30 -5.16 7.13 4.76
CA TRP A 30 -5.34 5.89 5.54
C TRP A 30 -5.12 4.64 4.69
N ALA A 31 -5.54 4.64 3.43
CA ALA A 31 -5.29 3.52 2.52
C ALA A 31 -3.80 3.31 2.27
N ILE A 32 -3.05 4.37 1.96
CA ILE A 32 -1.60 4.29 1.72
C ILE A 32 -0.87 3.89 3.01
N TRP A 33 -1.27 4.46 4.16
CA TRP A 33 -0.72 4.09 5.47
C TRP A 33 -0.93 2.62 5.80
N ALA A 34 -2.14 2.09 5.54
CA ALA A 34 -2.44 0.68 5.78
C ALA A 34 -1.57 -0.23 4.92
N LEU A 35 -1.38 0.09 3.63
CA LEU A 35 -0.49 -0.67 2.75
C LEU A 35 0.96 -0.62 3.24
N ALA A 36 1.47 0.57 3.60
CA ALA A 36 2.83 0.72 4.10
C ALA A 36 3.09 -0.16 5.33
N ASN A 37 2.14 -0.19 6.27
CA ASN A 37 2.26 -1.04 7.46
C ASN A 37 2.19 -2.52 7.12
N LEU A 38 1.26 -2.93 6.26
CA LEU A 38 1.09 -4.33 5.88
C LEU A 38 2.35 -4.84 5.17
N THR A 39 2.82 -4.16 4.12
CA THR A 39 4.02 -4.58 3.38
C THR A 39 5.28 -4.54 4.24
N THR A 40 5.37 -3.64 5.23
CA THR A 40 6.49 -3.61 6.19
C THR A 40 6.41 -4.76 7.19
N THR A 41 5.21 -5.16 7.60
CA THR A 41 5.00 -6.25 8.56
C THR A 41 5.36 -7.60 7.96
N ASP A 42 4.97 -7.85 6.71
CA ASP A 42 5.26 -9.11 6.02
C ASP A 42 5.28 -8.88 4.50
N LYS A 43 6.48 -8.59 3.98
CA LYS A 43 6.73 -8.33 2.56
C LYS A 43 6.26 -9.49 1.69
N THR A 44 6.70 -10.71 2.01
CA THR A 44 6.40 -11.93 1.26
C THR A 44 4.91 -12.21 1.16
N LYS A 45 4.15 -11.90 2.23
CA LYS A 45 2.71 -12.11 2.23
C LYS A 45 1.94 -11.02 1.49
N TYR A 46 2.29 -9.75 1.66
CA TYR A 46 1.42 -8.63 1.27
C TYR A 46 1.86 -7.91 -0.01
N CYS A 47 3.14 -7.87 -0.35
CA CYS A 47 3.61 -7.28 -1.61
C CYS A 47 2.95 -7.93 -2.86
N PRO A 48 2.78 -9.28 -2.94
CA PRO A 48 2.11 -9.90 -4.08
C PRO A 48 0.69 -9.39 -4.31
N TYR A 49 -0.10 -9.16 -3.24
CA TYR A 49 -1.45 -8.61 -3.37
C TYR A 49 -1.44 -7.21 -3.96
N VAL A 50 -0.51 -6.34 -3.53
CA VAL A 50 -0.40 -4.98 -4.07
C VAL A 50 -0.04 -5.04 -5.57
N VAL A 51 0.94 -5.86 -5.95
CA VAL A 51 1.42 -5.95 -7.34
C VAL A 51 0.35 -6.55 -8.25
N HIS A 52 -0.17 -7.74 -7.92
CA HIS A 52 -1.11 -8.47 -8.78
C HIS A 52 -2.46 -7.77 -8.93
N GLU A 53 -2.83 -6.91 -7.98
CA GLU A 53 -4.09 -6.15 -8.05
C GLU A 53 -3.92 -4.72 -8.58
N GLY A 54 -2.74 -4.40 -9.14
CA GLY A 54 -2.51 -3.14 -9.87
C GLY A 54 -2.23 -1.93 -8.96
N GLY A 55 -1.68 -2.15 -7.77
CA GLY A 55 -1.38 -1.09 -6.80
C GLY A 55 -0.15 -0.25 -7.14
N VAL A 56 0.82 -0.80 -7.88
CA VAL A 56 2.08 -0.09 -8.19
C VAL A 56 1.84 1.21 -8.97
N PRO A 57 1.10 1.23 -10.10
CA PRO A 57 0.83 2.48 -10.82
C PRO A 57 0.07 3.52 -9.97
N LEU A 58 -0.80 3.08 -9.07
CA LEU A 58 -1.55 3.97 -8.18
C LEU A 58 -0.62 4.65 -7.16
N LEU A 59 0.37 3.92 -6.64
CA LEU A 59 1.35 4.46 -5.69
C LEU A 59 2.34 5.40 -6.39
N GLU A 60 2.77 5.08 -7.61
CA GLU A 60 3.60 5.96 -8.44
C GLU A 60 2.89 7.28 -8.75
N GLN A 61 1.58 7.23 -9.05
CA GLN A 61 0.79 8.46 -9.19
C GLN A 61 0.81 9.31 -7.93
N VAL A 62 0.63 8.72 -6.74
CA VAL A 62 0.70 9.45 -5.47
C VAL A 62 2.06 10.12 -5.28
N VAL A 63 3.16 9.43 -5.60
CA VAL A 63 4.53 9.96 -5.47
C VAL A 63 4.74 11.17 -6.39
N ASN A 64 4.22 11.13 -7.60
CA ASN A 64 4.43 12.16 -8.62
C ASN A 64 3.40 13.30 -8.59
N ASP A 65 2.26 13.14 -7.92
CA ASP A 65 1.22 14.16 -7.83
C ASP A 65 1.61 15.29 -6.86
N SER A 66 1.54 16.54 -7.33
CA SER A 66 1.83 17.74 -6.54
C SER A 66 0.77 17.98 -5.46
N ARG A 67 -0.45 17.47 -5.62
CA ARG A 67 -1.54 17.54 -4.65
C ARG A 67 -1.33 16.60 -3.46
N SER A 68 -0.52 15.56 -3.62
CA SER A 68 -0.19 14.65 -2.52
C SER A 68 0.54 15.39 -1.41
N THR A 69 0.24 15.05 -0.16
CA THR A 69 1.03 15.58 0.96
C THR A 69 2.41 14.93 1.00
N LYS A 70 3.37 15.59 1.67
CA LYS A 70 4.69 14.99 1.91
C LYS A 70 4.57 13.60 2.56
N ARG A 71 3.68 13.48 3.54
CA ARG A 71 3.47 12.21 4.26
C ARG A 71 2.92 11.11 3.37
N MET A 72 1.99 11.42 2.46
CA MET A 72 1.46 10.43 1.52
C MET A 72 2.53 9.92 0.56
N ARG A 73 3.38 10.82 0.05
CA ARG A 73 4.53 10.44 -0.80
C ARG A 73 5.53 9.56 -0.04
N GLU A 74 5.85 9.91 1.21
CA GLU A 74 6.71 9.08 2.06
C GLU A 74 6.15 7.66 2.24
N LEU A 75 4.85 7.54 2.57
CA LEU A 75 4.20 6.25 2.76
C LEU A 75 4.13 5.44 1.46
N ALA A 76 3.82 6.08 0.32
CA ALA A 76 3.80 5.43 -0.98
C ALA A 76 5.20 4.89 -1.37
N ASN A 77 6.25 5.69 -1.15
CA ASN A 77 7.63 5.25 -1.36
C ASN A 77 8.02 4.07 -0.46
N ILE A 78 7.55 4.01 0.79
CA ILE A 78 7.77 2.83 1.66
C ILE A 78 7.15 1.57 1.04
N VAL A 79 5.93 1.65 0.51
CA VAL A 79 5.29 0.49 -0.15
C VAL A 79 6.08 0.07 -1.39
N LEU A 80 6.47 1.02 -2.25
CA LEU A 80 7.25 0.74 -3.46
C LEU A 80 8.62 0.13 -3.14
N ALA A 81 9.33 0.65 -2.12
CA ALA A 81 10.59 0.08 -1.66
C ALA A 81 10.42 -1.35 -1.14
N ASN A 82 9.37 -1.60 -0.33
CA ASN A 82 9.07 -2.95 0.16
C ASN A 82 8.77 -3.94 -0.99
N ILE A 83 8.13 -3.48 -2.06
CA ILE A 83 7.87 -4.28 -3.26
C ILE A 83 9.18 -4.58 -3.99
N SER A 84 10.05 -3.58 -4.19
CA SER A 84 11.36 -3.76 -4.81
C SER A 84 12.25 -4.73 -4.05
N ASP A 85 12.28 -4.63 -2.71
CA ASP A 85 13.00 -5.55 -1.84
C ASP A 85 12.46 -6.98 -1.97
N TRP A 86 11.14 -7.13 -1.97
CA TRP A 86 10.49 -8.43 -2.12
C TRP A 86 10.77 -9.07 -3.48
N ASP A 87 10.66 -8.32 -4.57
CA ASP A 87 10.92 -8.81 -5.93
C ASP A 87 12.36 -9.32 -6.07
N SER A 88 13.31 -8.59 -5.49
CA SER A 88 14.74 -8.97 -5.45
C SER A 88 15.01 -10.25 -4.63
N MET A 89 14.15 -10.61 -3.67
CA MET A 89 14.26 -11.85 -2.89
C MET A 89 13.65 -13.07 -3.61
N THR A 90 12.81 -12.82 -4.62
CA THR A 90 12.07 -13.87 -5.35
C THR A 90 12.68 -14.23 -6.71
N GLN A 91 13.71 -13.49 -7.14
CA GLN A 91 14.57 -13.79 -8.30
C GLN A 91 15.64 -14.82 -7.91
#